data_AF-A0A8S8YBR5-F1
#
_entry.id   AF-A0A8S8YBR5-F1
#
_cell.length_a   1.000
_cell.length_b   1.000
_cell.length_c   1.000
_cell.angle_alpha   90.00
_cell.angle_beta   90.00
_cell.angle_gamma   90.00
#
_symmetry.space_group_name_H-M   'P 1'
#
loop_
_entity.id
_entity.type
_entity.pdbx_description
1 polymer ?
#
loop_
_entity_poly.entity_id
_entity_poly.type
_entity_poly.pdbx_seq_one_letter_code
_entity_poly.pdbx_strand_id
1 'polypeptide(L)'
;MGPVKIMADPLKDLLADLPLLNDTTWQFVAAIMITLGLYVGLRFLIGKWREAVLRTEEAWDDALLNAAESRAYGLYFIGSLNLTLIWIYGRGSEVDSNSSDYFIGAYIILATSLISVVIKHFAPLLLDRFTRKSAVTVSGGNPLLIFIGRAVVWFFGLQLAMDRFGVELIGVLASLAVFSLIIGLAIQQSLGNIVNSFLLSLDRPFDVGDRIEVDEQLGTVVSVGILSTKILTLDERLVVIPNNTLISSSITNFARGGGDGMARRLYLTLDVGVDYDEDPAHVKGVLLEVLEKSPFVLDDPAPRVHLWELADSSVIFRLFGYLGDYADEQLARDYILQEVHYRFGIEGISIPFPTSIELREKPSPFTGGATESREHKKATAQSMARMRARKESRELLMERERMERELEWQKARLKNQDGLKTSELEDLRSSIKDLEKALQSFDTE
;
A
#
# COMPACT_ATOMS: atom_id res chain seq x y z
N MET A 1 25.34 30.60 -57.31
CA MET A 1 24.99 31.42 -56.13
C MET A 1 25.78 32.71 -56.22
N GLY A 2 25.15 33.81 -56.62
CA GLY A 2 25.80 35.12 -56.63
C GLY A 2 26.04 35.60 -55.19
N PRO A 3 27.05 36.45 -54.95
CA PRO A 3 27.30 37.00 -53.62
C PRO A 3 26.06 37.79 -53.17
N VAL A 4 25.47 37.38 -52.04
CA VAL A 4 24.45 38.17 -51.36
C VAL A 4 25.14 39.45 -50.94
N LYS A 5 24.85 40.53 -51.66
CA LYS A 5 25.27 41.89 -51.34
C LYS A 5 24.72 42.18 -49.94
N ILE A 6 25.60 42.21 -48.94
CA ILE A 6 25.29 42.63 -47.59
C ILE A 6 24.62 44.00 -47.74
N MET A 7 23.32 44.05 -47.45
CA MET A 7 22.54 45.28 -47.49
C MET A 7 23.29 46.30 -46.63
N ALA A 8 23.72 47.41 -47.24
CA ALA A 8 24.45 48.46 -46.55
C ALA A 8 23.67 48.80 -45.28
N ASP A 9 24.35 48.76 -44.13
CA ASP A 9 23.73 49.02 -42.85
C ASP A 9 23.30 50.51 -42.85
N PRO A 10 22.00 50.81 -42.95
CA PRO A 10 21.55 52.20 -43.12
C PRO A 10 21.97 53.09 -41.94
N LEU A 11 22.31 52.47 -40.80
CA LEU A 11 22.84 53.16 -39.63
C LEU A 11 24.31 53.57 -39.81
N LYS A 12 25.14 52.76 -40.47
CA LYS A 12 26.54 53.09 -40.77
C LYS A 12 26.63 54.17 -41.82
N ASP A 13 25.79 54.11 -42.85
CA ASP A 13 25.76 55.13 -43.91
C ASP A 13 25.28 56.50 -43.39
N LEU A 14 24.33 56.54 -42.44
CA LEU A 14 23.84 57.79 -41.83
C LEU A 14 24.87 58.49 -40.91
N LEU A 15 25.83 57.72 -40.37
CA LEU A 15 26.80 58.19 -39.38
C LEU A 15 28.23 58.31 -39.94
N ALA A 16 28.46 57.89 -41.19
CA ALA A 16 29.76 57.91 -41.87
C ALA A 16 30.34 59.32 -42.06
N ASP A 17 29.50 60.36 -42.06
CA ASP A 17 29.89 61.76 -42.25
C ASP A 17 30.43 62.44 -40.97
N LEU A 18 30.44 61.74 -39.82
CA LEU A 18 30.93 62.26 -38.55
C LEU A 18 32.37 61.78 -38.27
N PRO A 19 33.41 62.60 -38.48
CA PRO A 19 34.81 62.16 -38.42
C PRO A 19 35.28 61.66 -37.05
N LEU A 20 34.59 62.05 -35.96
CA LEU A 20 34.85 61.53 -34.61
C LEU A 20 34.42 60.06 -34.43
N LEU A 21 33.47 59.55 -35.22
CA LEU A 21 32.92 58.19 -35.07
C LEU A 21 33.66 57.13 -35.89
N ASN A 22 34.78 57.47 -36.52
CA ASN A 22 35.63 56.51 -37.24
C ASN A 22 36.59 55.74 -36.32
N ASP A 23 36.87 56.25 -35.12
CA ASP A 23 37.70 55.57 -34.10
C ASP A 23 36.81 54.75 -33.15
N THR A 24 37.13 53.47 -32.97
CA THR A 24 36.46 52.54 -32.07
C THR A 24 36.33 53.09 -30.65
N THR A 25 37.32 53.83 -30.16
CA THR A 25 37.30 54.43 -28.82
C THR A 25 36.17 55.45 -28.67
N TRP A 26 35.98 56.30 -29.69
CA TRP A 26 34.93 57.30 -29.71
C TRP A 26 33.54 56.70 -29.98
N GLN A 27 33.47 55.58 -30.70
CA GLN A 27 32.23 54.79 -30.83
C GLN A 27 31.77 54.24 -29.47
N PHE A 28 32.69 53.73 -28.64
CA PHE A 28 32.36 53.30 -27.27
C PHE A 28 31.86 54.46 -26.40
N VAL A 29 32.54 55.62 -26.43
CA VAL A 29 32.11 56.81 -25.67
C VAL A 29 30.74 57.29 -26.11
N ALA A 30 30.49 57.35 -27.42
CA ALA A 30 29.19 57.72 -27.96
C ALA A 30 28.10 56.69 -27.60
N ALA A 31 28.41 55.40 -27.58
CA ALA A 31 27.47 54.35 -27.16
C ALA A 31 27.07 54.53 -25.70
N ILE A 32 28.04 54.78 -24.82
CA ILE A 32 27.79 55.04 -23.40
C ILE A 32 26.92 56.30 -23.22
N MET A 33 27.15 57.34 -24.00
CA MET A 33 26.35 58.57 -23.92
C MET A 33 24.91 58.38 -24.44
N ILE A 34 24.73 57.69 -25.57
CA ILE A 34 23.41 57.37 -26.13
C ILE A 34 22.62 56.49 -25.17
N THR A 35 23.27 55.48 -24.60
CA THR A 35 22.64 54.58 -23.64
C THR A 35 22.29 55.33 -22.36
N LEU A 36 23.18 56.15 -21.79
CA LEU A 36 22.81 56.97 -20.63
C LEU A 36 21.62 57.90 -20.92
N GLY A 37 21.57 58.50 -22.12
CA GLY A 37 20.44 59.32 -22.57
C GLY A 37 19.12 58.54 -22.71
N LEU A 38 19.16 57.37 -23.35
CA LEU A 38 17.99 56.48 -23.50
C LEU A 38 17.50 55.96 -22.15
N TYR A 39 18.42 55.67 -21.22
CA TYR A 39 18.06 55.28 -19.85
C TYR A 39 17.29 56.38 -19.12
N VAL A 40 17.75 57.64 -19.21
CA VAL A 40 17.04 58.79 -18.62
C VAL A 40 15.66 58.96 -19.26
N GLY A 41 15.57 58.83 -20.59
CA GLY A 41 14.30 58.87 -21.32
C GLY A 41 13.33 57.76 -20.91
N LEU A 42 13.83 56.52 -20.80
CA LEU A 42 13.05 55.37 -20.36
C LEU A 42 12.56 55.55 -18.92
N ARG A 43 13.42 56.00 -18.02
CA ARG A 43 13.06 56.29 -16.62
C ARG A 43 12.00 57.37 -16.54
N PHE A 44 12.07 58.40 -17.38
CA PHE A 44 11.06 59.45 -17.46
C PHE A 44 9.72 58.92 -17.98
N LEU A 45 9.72 58.09 -19.02
CA LEU A 45 8.52 57.45 -19.56
C LEU A 45 7.85 56.52 -18.54
N ILE A 46 8.63 55.65 -17.90
CA ILE A 46 8.15 54.76 -16.83
C ILE A 46 7.62 55.58 -15.66
N GLY A 47 8.29 56.67 -15.28
CA GLY A 47 7.82 57.60 -14.25
C GLY A 47 6.44 58.20 -14.56
N LYS A 48 6.24 58.70 -15.79
CA LYS A 48 4.93 59.20 -16.24
C LYS A 48 3.86 58.12 -16.28
N TRP A 49 4.23 56.91 -16.69
CA TRP A 49 3.30 55.79 -16.75
C TRP A 49 2.89 55.33 -15.34
N ARG A 50 3.84 55.32 -14.40
CA ARG A 50 3.61 55.08 -12.98
C ARG A 50 2.66 56.12 -12.38
N GLU A 51 2.83 57.40 -12.68
CA GLU A 51 1.90 58.45 -12.24
C GLU A 51 0.47 58.30 -12.82
N ALA A 52 0.33 57.73 -14.01
CA ALA A 52 -0.97 57.48 -14.64
C ALA A 52 -1.67 56.26 -14.04
N VAL A 53 -0.92 55.20 -13.72
CA VAL A 53 -1.45 53.93 -13.19
C VAL A 53 -1.71 54.01 -11.68
N LEU A 54 -0.91 54.75 -10.89
CA LEU A 54 -1.15 54.98 -9.44
C LEU A 54 -2.44 55.77 -9.13
N ARG A 55 -3.24 56.13 -10.14
CA ARG A 55 -4.55 56.77 -9.98
C ARG A 55 -5.68 55.75 -9.76
N THR A 56 -5.45 54.45 -9.98
CA THR A 56 -6.43 53.38 -9.70
C THR A 56 -6.26 52.81 -8.29
N GLU A 57 -7.37 52.46 -7.62
CA GLU A 57 -7.37 51.94 -6.23
C GLU A 57 -7.00 50.44 -6.11
N GLU A 58 -6.66 49.78 -7.23
CA GLU A 58 -6.53 48.32 -7.31
C GLU A 58 -5.08 47.83 -7.10
N ALA A 59 -4.86 46.96 -6.11
CA ALA A 59 -3.52 46.52 -5.68
C ALA A 59 -2.74 45.63 -6.68
N TRP A 60 -3.41 45.06 -7.68
CA TRP A 60 -2.77 44.18 -8.67
C TRP A 60 -2.01 44.98 -9.76
N ASP A 61 -2.46 46.20 -10.05
CA ASP A 61 -1.85 47.10 -11.04
C ASP A 61 -0.45 47.52 -10.60
N ASP A 62 -0.29 47.85 -9.30
CA ASP A 62 1.00 48.23 -8.72
C ASP A 62 2.04 47.12 -8.80
N ALA A 63 1.63 45.89 -8.51
CA ALA A 63 2.51 44.74 -8.53
C ALA A 63 2.92 44.35 -9.96
N LEU A 64 2.01 44.50 -10.93
CA LEU A 64 2.30 44.30 -12.34
C LEU A 64 3.25 45.37 -12.88
N LEU A 65 3.03 46.64 -12.49
CA LEU A 65 3.85 47.77 -12.93
C LEU A 65 5.28 47.67 -12.38
N ASN A 66 5.46 47.32 -11.11
CA ASN A 66 6.78 47.10 -10.53
C ASN A 66 7.56 45.97 -11.24
N ALA A 67 6.86 44.90 -11.62
CA ALA A 67 7.47 43.83 -12.37
C ALA A 67 7.80 44.27 -13.80
N ALA A 68 6.88 44.91 -14.51
CA ALA A 68 7.09 45.44 -15.85
C ALA A 68 8.26 46.42 -15.88
N GLU A 69 8.36 47.33 -14.89
CA GLU A 69 9.47 48.26 -14.72
C GLU A 69 10.81 47.53 -14.58
N SER A 70 10.90 46.56 -13.66
CA SER A 70 12.12 45.77 -13.47
C SER A 70 12.55 45.01 -14.73
N ARG A 71 11.61 44.44 -15.51
CA ARG A 71 11.93 43.73 -16.75
C ARG A 71 12.24 44.70 -17.90
N ALA A 72 11.61 45.86 -17.93
CA ALA A 72 11.89 46.92 -18.90
C ALA A 72 13.31 47.45 -18.75
N TYR A 73 13.79 47.68 -17.52
CA TYR A 73 15.20 48.04 -17.30
C TYR A 73 16.15 46.91 -17.67
N GLY A 74 15.78 45.65 -17.42
CA GLY A 74 16.55 44.48 -17.88
C GLY A 74 16.65 44.41 -19.40
N LEU A 75 15.52 44.51 -20.11
CA LEU A 75 15.47 44.55 -21.58
C LEU A 75 16.25 45.72 -22.14
N TYR A 76 16.14 46.89 -21.50
CA TYR A 76 16.88 48.07 -21.86
C TYR A 76 18.39 47.85 -21.75
N PHE A 77 18.87 47.32 -20.62
CA PHE A 77 20.29 47.08 -20.40
C PHE A 77 20.85 46.05 -21.39
N ILE A 78 20.16 44.93 -21.56
CA ILE A 78 20.58 43.85 -22.47
C ILE A 78 20.49 44.29 -23.93
N GLY A 79 19.41 44.99 -24.31
CA GLY A 79 19.23 45.54 -25.66
C GLY A 79 20.24 46.62 -26.00
N SER A 80 20.54 47.51 -25.05
CA SER A 80 21.60 48.52 -25.14
C SER A 80 22.96 47.88 -25.40
N LEU A 81 23.30 46.84 -24.64
CA LEU A 81 24.54 46.10 -24.81
C LEU A 81 24.61 45.41 -26.18
N ASN A 82 23.51 44.74 -26.59
CA ASN A 82 23.43 44.07 -27.88
C ASN A 82 23.58 45.04 -29.05
N LEU A 83 22.86 46.17 -29.03
CA LEU A 83 22.94 47.21 -30.05
C LEU A 83 24.33 47.85 -30.10
N THR A 84 24.96 48.07 -28.94
CA THR A 84 26.33 48.61 -28.87
C THR A 84 27.33 47.67 -29.54
N LEU A 85 27.23 46.36 -29.29
CA LEU A 85 28.09 45.37 -29.93
C LEU A 85 27.87 45.31 -31.45
N ILE A 86 26.61 45.31 -31.89
CA ILE A 86 26.25 45.34 -33.32
C ILE A 86 26.78 46.62 -33.98
N TRP A 87 26.70 47.76 -33.31
CA TRP A 87 27.14 49.04 -33.86
C TRP A 87 28.67 49.08 -34.05
N ILE A 88 29.42 48.64 -33.04
CA ILE A 88 30.90 48.69 -33.03
C ILE A 88 31.49 47.62 -33.96
N TYR A 89 31.07 46.37 -33.82
CA TYR A 89 31.66 45.26 -34.56
C TYR A 89 30.97 45.00 -35.92
N GLY A 90 29.78 45.54 -36.11
CA GLY A 90 28.95 45.32 -37.30
C GLY A 90 28.09 44.07 -37.18
N ARG A 91 26.89 44.16 -37.78
CA ARG A 91 25.98 43.02 -37.93
C ARG A 91 26.63 41.92 -38.79
N GLY A 92 26.55 40.68 -38.34
CA GLY A 92 27.16 39.51 -39.01
C GLY A 92 28.67 39.36 -38.78
N SER A 93 29.28 40.15 -37.89
CA SER A 93 30.65 39.91 -37.42
C SER A 93 30.72 38.64 -36.55
N GLU A 94 31.92 38.08 -36.36
CA GLU A 94 32.13 36.92 -35.46
C GLU A 94 31.64 37.18 -34.03
N VAL A 95 31.76 38.43 -33.57
CA VAL A 95 31.29 38.87 -32.26
C VAL A 95 29.76 38.86 -32.20
N ASP A 96 29.08 39.36 -33.24
CA ASP A 96 27.62 39.34 -33.34
C ASP A 96 27.09 37.91 -33.42
N SER A 97 27.67 37.06 -34.28
CA SER A 97 27.25 35.66 -34.41
C SER A 97 27.39 34.90 -33.09
N ASN A 98 28.55 35.01 -32.42
CA ASN A 98 28.81 34.27 -31.18
C ASN A 98 28.00 34.81 -29.99
N SER A 99 27.66 36.10 -29.99
CA SER A 99 26.90 36.71 -28.88
C SER A 99 25.37 36.65 -29.06
N SER A 100 24.89 36.49 -30.30
CA SER A 100 23.47 36.53 -30.65
C SER A 100 22.61 35.52 -29.88
N ASP A 101 23.07 34.27 -29.74
CA ASP A 101 22.33 33.22 -29.01
C ASP A 101 22.19 33.53 -27.51
N TYR A 102 23.20 34.14 -26.90
CA TYR A 102 23.14 34.59 -25.50
C TYR A 102 22.12 35.72 -25.33
N PHE A 103 22.08 36.68 -26.25
CA PHE A 103 21.10 37.77 -26.22
C PHE A 103 19.67 37.26 -26.44
N ILE A 104 19.45 36.36 -27.41
CA ILE A 104 18.15 35.75 -27.66
C ILE A 104 17.68 34.96 -26.44
N GLY A 105 18.55 34.13 -25.85
CA GLY A 105 18.26 33.41 -24.62
C GLY A 105 17.87 34.35 -23.47
N ALA A 106 18.60 35.45 -23.29
CA ALA A 106 18.28 36.45 -22.27
C ALA A 106 16.93 37.13 -22.50
N TYR A 107 16.58 37.48 -23.75
CA TYR A 107 15.27 38.02 -24.08
C TYR A 107 14.14 37.03 -23.80
N ILE A 108 14.34 35.74 -24.11
CA ILE A 108 13.37 34.68 -23.81
C ILE A 108 13.13 34.58 -22.30
N ILE A 109 14.19 34.58 -21.49
CA ILE A 109 14.07 34.51 -20.02
C ILE A 109 13.37 35.75 -19.44
N LEU A 110 13.68 36.96 -19.95
CA LEU A 110 13.01 38.18 -19.52
C LEU A 110 11.52 38.18 -19.88
N ALA A 111 11.17 37.75 -21.11
CA ALA A 111 9.79 37.61 -21.54
C ALA A 111 9.03 36.56 -20.71
N THR A 112 9.66 35.41 -20.46
CA THR A 112 9.10 34.33 -19.61
C THR A 112 8.83 34.82 -18.19
N SER A 113 9.78 35.56 -17.61
CA SER A 113 9.64 36.17 -16.29
C SER A 113 8.48 37.16 -16.24
N LEU A 114 8.32 37.99 -17.28
CA LEU A 114 7.19 38.92 -17.39
C LEU A 114 5.85 38.18 -17.45
N ILE A 115 5.73 37.18 -18.33
CA ILE A 115 4.52 36.35 -18.47
C ILE A 115 4.20 35.63 -17.15
N SER A 116 5.19 35.08 -16.45
CA SER A 116 5.00 34.44 -15.14
C SER A 116 4.44 35.42 -14.09
N VAL A 117 4.87 36.69 -14.12
CA VAL A 117 4.33 37.72 -13.22
C VAL A 117 2.91 38.14 -13.61
N VAL A 118 2.64 38.27 -14.92
CA VAL A 118 1.28 38.50 -15.44
C VAL A 118 0.35 37.39 -14.94
N ILE A 119 0.74 36.11 -15.07
CA ILE A 119 -0.06 34.98 -14.57
C ILE A 119 -0.28 35.10 -13.06
N LYS A 120 0.75 35.43 -12.28
CA LYS A 120 0.64 35.55 -10.82
C LYS A 120 -0.46 36.53 -10.38
N HIS A 121 -0.61 37.66 -11.06
CA HIS A 121 -1.52 38.73 -10.64
C HIS A 121 -2.83 38.76 -11.43
N PHE A 122 -2.81 38.34 -12.70
CA PHE A 122 -3.97 38.41 -13.59
C PHE A 122 -4.80 37.12 -13.58
N ALA A 123 -4.20 35.95 -13.34
CA ALA A 123 -4.94 34.70 -13.27
C ALA A 123 -6.00 34.66 -12.14
N PRO A 124 -5.75 35.16 -10.92
CA PRO A 124 -6.78 35.29 -9.88
C PRO A 124 -8.01 36.09 -10.37
N LEU A 125 -7.77 37.24 -11.00
CA LEU A 125 -8.82 38.16 -11.49
C LEU A 125 -9.72 37.50 -12.56
N LEU A 126 -9.11 36.69 -13.42
CA LEU A 126 -9.84 35.90 -14.42
C LEU A 126 -10.63 34.77 -13.76
N LEU A 127 -10.00 34.01 -12.87
CA LEU A 127 -10.63 32.88 -12.20
C LEU A 127 -11.84 33.32 -11.36
N ASP A 128 -11.76 34.47 -10.69
CA ASP A 128 -12.85 35.06 -9.92
C ASP A 128 -14.04 35.52 -10.78
N ARG A 129 -13.84 35.78 -12.08
CA ARG A 129 -14.94 36.06 -13.03
C ARG A 129 -15.66 34.80 -13.51
N PHE A 130 -14.99 33.65 -13.51
CA PHE A 130 -15.55 32.38 -13.98
C PHE A 130 -16.22 31.57 -12.85
N THR A 131 -15.81 31.76 -11.60
CA THR A 131 -16.51 31.19 -10.45
C THR A 131 -17.82 31.96 -10.18
N ARG A 132 -18.95 31.40 -10.64
CA ARG A 132 -20.28 31.93 -10.30
C ARG A 132 -20.42 32.08 -8.79
N LYS A 133 -21.01 33.20 -8.36
CA LYS A 133 -21.34 33.66 -6.99
C LYS A 133 -22.09 32.68 -6.04
N SER A 134 -22.13 31.37 -6.32
CA SER A 134 -23.09 30.44 -5.70
C SER A 134 -22.48 29.21 -5.02
N ALA A 135 -21.15 29.05 -5.01
CA ALA A 135 -20.50 28.07 -4.15
C ALA A 135 -19.58 28.81 -3.19
N VAL A 136 -19.63 28.45 -1.91
CA VAL A 136 -18.73 28.96 -0.86
C VAL A 136 -17.31 28.50 -1.21
N THR A 137 -16.66 29.21 -2.13
CA THR A 137 -15.25 29.01 -2.46
C THR A 137 -14.47 29.96 -1.59
N VAL A 138 -13.66 29.35 -0.71
CA VAL A 138 -12.65 30.02 0.10
C VAL A 138 -11.96 31.10 -0.74
N SER A 139 -12.11 32.35 -0.30
CA SER A 139 -11.44 33.52 -0.84
C SER A 139 -9.94 33.23 -0.91
N GLY A 140 -9.45 32.93 -2.11
CA GLY A 140 -8.10 32.44 -2.34
C GLY A 140 -8.07 31.59 -3.61
N GLY A 141 -8.05 32.25 -4.77
CA GLY A 141 -7.92 31.60 -6.07
C GLY A 141 -6.87 30.50 -6.04
N ASN A 142 -7.25 29.31 -6.49
CA ASN A 142 -6.55 28.05 -6.25
C ASN A 142 -5.02 28.20 -6.47
N PRO A 143 -4.20 28.31 -5.39
CA PRO A 143 -2.79 28.65 -5.50
C PRO A 143 -2.02 27.60 -6.31
N LEU A 144 -2.54 26.37 -6.37
CA LEU A 144 -2.03 25.30 -7.20
C LEU A 144 -2.12 25.60 -8.70
N LEU A 145 -3.23 26.18 -9.19
CA LEU A 145 -3.38 26.51 -10.62
C LEU A 145 -2.40 27.59 -11.05
N ILE A 146 -2.20 28.61 -10.21
CA ILE A 146 -1.23 29.69 -10.47
C ILE A 146 0.19 29.14 -10.42
N PHE A 147 0.50 28.28 -9.46
CA PHE A 147 1.80 27.60 -9.37
C PHE A 147 2.08 26.76 -10.61
N ILE A 148 1.14 25.91 -11.02
CA ILE A 148 1.26 25.06 -12.21
C ILE A 148 1.40 25.91 -13.47
N GLY A 149 0.55 26.93 -13.67
CA GLY A 149 0.62 27.79 -14.84
C GLY A 149 1.96 28.52 -14.97
N ARG A 150 2.52 28.99 -13.84
CA ARG A 150 3.86 29.58 -13.82
C ARG A 150 4.94 28.53 -14.09
N ALA A 151 4.85 27.34 -13.51
CA ALA A 151 5.79 26.26 -13.76
C ALA A 151 5.83 25.87 -15.25
N VAL A 152 4.66 25.77 -15.90
CA VAL A 152 4.53 25.49 -17.34
C VAL A 152 5.20 26.59 -18.17
N VAL A 153 4.92 27.86 -17.88
CA VAL A 153 5.56 28.99 -18.58
C VAL A 153 7.07 28.97 -18.41
N TRP A 154 7.58 28.73 -17.19
CA TRP A 154 9.01 28.64 -16.94
C TRP A 154 9.64 27.44 -17.65
N PHE A 155 8.96 26.30 -17.70
CA PHE A 155 9.44 25.12 -18.42
C PHE A 155 9.60 25.40 -19.91
N PHE A 156 8.57 25.93 -20.58
CA PHE A 156 8.64 26.27 -22.00
C PHE A 156 9.62 27.42 -22.28
N GLY A 157 9.68 28.43 -21.42
CA GLY A 157 10.63 29.52 -21.55
C GLY A 157 12.08 29.05 -21.43
N LEU A 158 12.36 28.16 -20.48
CA LEU A 158 13.68 27.55 -20.32
C LEU A 158 14.01 26.63 -21.50
N GLN A 159 13.05 25.83 -21.99
CA GLN A 159 13.21 25.00 -23.18
C GLN A 159 13.63 25.86 -24.39
N LEU A 160 12.91 26.95 -24.66
CA LEU A 160 13.22 27.86 -25.78
C LEU A 160 14.58 28.56 -25.62
N ALA A 161 14.98 28.89 -24.39
CA ALA A 161 16.29 29.48 -24.13
C ALA A 161 17.43 28.47 -24.29
N MET A 162 17.24 27.22 -23.83
CA MET A 162 18.23 26.14 -23.93
C MET A 162 18.43 25.65 -25.36
N ASP A 163 17.39 25.71 -26.19
CA ASP A 163 17.46 25.39 -27.63
C ASP A 163 18.49 26.25 -28.37
N ARG A 164 18.70 27.51 -27.92
CA ARG A 164 19.75 28.40 -28.47
C ARG A 164 21.16 27.93 -28.18
N PHE A 165 21.35 27.12 -27.16
CA PHE A 165 22.64 26.53 -26.82
C PHE A 165 22.79 25.10 -27.33
N GLY A 166 21.83 24.60 -28.12
CA GLY A 166 21.79 23.21 -28.58
C GLY A 166 21.58 22.19 -27.46
N VAL A 167 21.03 22.62 -26.32
CA VAL A 167 20.77 21.76 -25.17
C VAL A 167 19.32 21.31 -25.17
N GLU A 168 19.09 20.00 -25.30
CA GLU A 168 17.77 19.40 -25.20
C GLU A 168 17.34 19.25 -23.73
N LEU A 169 16.62 20.25 -23.20
CA LEU A 169 16.19 20.25 -21.79
C LEU A 169 15.33 19.02 -21.43
N ILE A 170 14.47 18.53 -22.34
CA ILE A 170 13.71 17.28 -22.14
C ILE A 170 14.65 16.09 -21.93
N GLY A 171 15.68 15.93 -22.76
CA GLY A 171 16.68 14.87 -22.64
C GLY A 171 17.46 14.95 -21.32
N VAL A 172 17.84 16.15 -20.91
CA VAL A 172 18.49 16.39 -19.60
C VAL A 172 17.58 15.99 -18.45
N LEU A 173 16.32 16.43 -18.47
CA LEU A 173 15.35 16.11 -17.42
C LEU A 173 15.00 14.62 -17.38
N ALA A 174 14.86 13.98 -18.54
CA ALA A 174 14.64 12.54 -18.64
C ALA A 174 15.81 11.76 -18.01
N SER A 175 17.04 12.19 -18.30
CA SER A 175 18.25 11.61 -17.72
C SER A 175 18.30 11.79 -16.21
N LEU A 176 17.98 12.99 -15.71
CA LEU A 176 17.90 13.27 -14.27
C LEU A 176 16.81 12.46 -13.59
N ALA A 177 15.64 12.31 -14.21
CA ALA A 177 14.53 11.53 -13.68
C ALA A 177 14.91 10.05 -13.51
N VAL A 178 15.55 9.46 -14.54
CA VAL A 178 16.05 8.07 -14.47
C VAL A 178 17.13 7.94 -13.40
N PHE A 179 18.07 8.87 -13.33
CA PHE A 179 19.13 8.86 -12.33
C PHE A 179 18.58 8.97 -10.90
N SER A 180 17.63 9.88 -10.65
CA SER A 180 16.94 10.02 -9.37
C SER A 180 16.15 8.76 -9.00
N LEU A 181 15.51 8.11 -9.97
CA LEU A 181 14.80 6.86 -9.73
C LEU A 181 15.76 5.75 -9.31
N ILE A 182 16.89 5.59 -10.01
CA ILE A 182 17.90 4.57 -9.69
C ILE A 182 18.45 4.79 -8.28
N ILE A 183 18.82 6.04 -7.94
CA ILE A 183 19.30 6.39 -6.58
C ILE A 183 18.21 6.12 -5.52
N GLY A 184 16.98 6.53 -5.81
CA GLY A 184 15.84 6.31 -4.90
C GLY A 184 15.61 4.83 -4.61
N LEU A 185 15.59 4.00 -5.66
CA LEU A 185 15.45 2.54 -5.53
C LEU A 185 16.63 1.92 -4.79
N ALA A 186 17.85 2.37 -5.04
CA ALA A 186 19.05 1.86 -4.37
C ALA A 186 19.04 2.15 -2.85
N ILE A 187 18.52 3.31 -2.44
CA ILE A 187 18.51 3.73 -1.02
C ILE A 187 17.22 3.33 -0.30
N GLN A 188 16.15 2.98 -1.02
CA GLN A 188 14.83 2.69 -0.46
C GLN A 188 14.87 1.77 0.77
N GLN A 189 15.61 0.65 0.67
CA GLN A 189 15.71 -0.31 1.76
C GLN A 189 16.51 0.23 2.95
N SER A 190 17.65 0.89 2.70
CA SER A 190 18.47 1.47 3.77
C SER A 190 17.72 2.56 4.53
N LEU A 191 16.98 3.42 3.81
CA LEU A 191 16.17 4.46 4.43
C LEU A 191 15.00 3.87 5.23
N GLY A 192 14.34 2.83 4.70
CA GLY A 192 13.29 2.09 5.40
C GLY A 192 13.79 1.53 6.73
N ASN A 193 14.98 0.92 6.76
CA ASN A 193 15.57 0.39 7.99
C ASN A 193 15.82 1.47 9.05
N ILE A 194 16.30 2.65 8.64
CA ILE A 194 16.56 3.77 9.55
C ILE A 194 15.25 4.31 10.12
N VAL A 195 14.23 4.50 9.28
CA VAL A 195 12.91 4.97 9.71
C VAL A 195 12.27 3.98 10.67
N ASN A 196 12.39 2.67 10.39
CA ASN A 196 11.89 1.62 11.27
C ASN A 196 12.53 1.69 12.66
N SER A 197 13.86 1.75 12.73
CA SER A 197 14.55 1.88 14.02
C SER A 197 14.19 3.17 14.76
N PHE A 198 13.95 4.27 14.05
CA PHE A 198 13.49 5.53 14.64
C PHE A 198 12.06 5.41 15.20
N LEU A 199 11.14 4.78 14.46
CA LEU A 199 9.77 4.53 14.90
C LEU A 199 9.72 3.67 16.17
N LEU A 200 10.52 2.60 16.25
CA LEU A 200 10.64 1.79 17.48
C LEU A 200 11.13 2.62 18.67
N SER A 201 12.04 3.57 18.44
CA SER A 201 12.56 4.45 19.50
C SER A 201 11.54 5.49 19.97
N LEU A 202 10.67 5.96 19.07
CA LEU A 202 9.59 6.90 19.37
C LEU A 202 8.41 6.22 20.08
N ASP A 203 7.89 5.15 19.48
CA ASP A 203 6.68 4.47 19.98
C ASP A 203 6.96 3.60 21.21
N ARG A 204 8.21 3.16 21.38
CA ARG A 204 8.68 2.29 22.48
C ARG A 204 7.64 1.22 22.88
N PRO A 205 7.31 0.28 21.98
CA PRO A 205 6.35 -0.77 22.27
C PRO A 205 6.80 -1.71 23.41
N PHE A 206 8.10 -1.76 23.69
CA PHE A 206 8.72 -2.51 24.77
C PHE A 206 10.01 -1.82 25.23
N ASP A 207 10.44 -2.12 26.46
CA ASP A 207 11.70 -1.66 27.03
C ASP A 207 12.67 -2.83 27.27
N VAL A 208 13.94 -2.50 27.57
CA VAL A 208 14.93 -3.50 27.98
C VAL A 208 14.49 -4.11 29.32
N GLY A 209 14.38 -5.43 29.35
CA GLY A 209 13.86 -6.20 30.49
C GLY A 209 12.44 -6.72 30.29
N ASP A 210 11.72 -6.24 29.28
CA ASP A 210 10.36 -6.72 28.99
C ASP A 210 10.40 -8.14 28.40
N ARG A 211 9.48 -9.00 28.81
CA ARG A 211 9.23 -10.28 28.13
C ARG A 211 8.30 -10.04 26.95
N ILE A 212 8.77 -10.38 25.75
CA ILE A 212 8.03 -10.22 24.50
C ILE A 212 7.97 -11.53 23.72
N GLU A 213 6.95 -11.67 22.89
CA GLU A 213 6.84 -12.71 21.87
C GLU A 213 6.71 -12.07 20.50
N VAL A 214 7.55 -12.52 19.58
CA VAL A 214 7.62 -12.07 18.19
C VAL A 214 7.93 -13.27 17.31
N ASP A 215 7.11 -13.53 16.29
CA ASP A 215 7.27 -14.66 15.37
C ASP A 215 7.53 -15.99 16.09
N GLU A 216 6.69 -16.30 17.10
CA GLU A 216 6.79 -17.52 17.95
C GLU A 216 8.04 -17.60 18.84
N GLN A 217 8.87 -16.56 18.88
CA GLN A 217 10.02 -16.47 19.78
C GLN A 217 9.64 -15.71 21.05
N LEU A 218 9.48 -16.44 22.16
CA LEU A 218 9.26 -15.89 23.49
C LEU A 218 10.60 -15.65 24.20
N GLY A 219 10.85 -14.41 24.66
CA GLY A 219 12.07 -14.09 25.40
C GLY A 219 12.05 -12.72 26.05
N THR A 220 13.06 -12.45 26.87
CA THR A 220 13.27 -11.17 27.55
C THR A 220 14.19 -10.27 26.72
N VAL A 221 13.81 -9.02 26.50
CA VAL A 221 14.62 -8.03 25.77
C VAL A 221 15.88 -7.70 26.55
N VAL A 222 17.04 -8.00 25.96
CA VAL A 222 18.36 -7.72 26.56
C VAL A 222 18.88 -6.36 26.12
N SER A 223 18.69 -6.01 24.85
CA SER A 223 19.15 -4.73 24.31
C SER A 223 18.46 -4.40 23.00
N VAL A 224 18.22 -3.11 22.77
CA VAL A 224 17.69 -2.56 21.52
C VAL A 224 18.82 -1.82 20.82
N GLY A 225 19.28 -2.35 19.69
CA GLY A 225 20.32 -1.75 18.87
C GLY A 225 19.75 -0.89 17.73
N ILE A 226 20.64 -0.24 16.99
CA ILE A 226 20.28 0.62 15.84
C ILE A 226 19.63 -0.18 14.70
N LEU A 227 19.97 -1.46 14.53
CA LEU A 227 19.47 -2.29 13.42
C LEU A 227 18.69 -3.53 13.89
N SER A 228 18.89 -3.96 15.12
CA SER A 228 18.35 -5.21 15.65
C SER A 228 18.13 -5.13 17.15
N THR A 229 17.12 -5.83 17.61
CA THR A 229 16.86 -6.08 19.03
C THR A 229 17.33 -7.49 19.38
N LYS A 230 17.92 -7.65 20.57
CA LYS A 230 18.36 -8.94 21.09
C LYS A 230 17.44 -9.37 22.21
N ILE A 231 16.88 -10.58 22.10
CA ILE A 231 16.06 -11.21 23.14
C ILE A 231 16.77 -12.47 23.66
N LEU A 232 16.60 -12.76 24.94
CA LEU A 232 17.07 -13.98 25.58
C LEU A 232 15.87 -14.89 25.82
N THR A 233 15.83 -16.06 25.19
CA THR A 233 14.74 -17.02 25.35
C THR A 233 14.80 -17.72 26.71
N LEU A 234 13.73 -18.44 27.07
CA LEU A 234 13.67 -19.26 28.29
C LEU A 234 14.76 -20.35 28.33
N ASP A 235 15.18 -20.84 27.16
CA ASP A 235 16.27 -21.81 26.99
C ASP A 235 17.68 -21.17 27.01
N GLU A 236 17.80 -19.93 27.50
CA GLU A 236 19.03 -19.13 27.53
C GLU A 236 19.69 -18.90 26.15
N ARG A 237 18.91 -18.89 25.06
CA ARG A 237 19.43 -18.60 23.71
C ARG A 237 19.26 -17.11 23.38
N LEU A 238 20.34 -16.49 22.90
CA LEU A 238 20.30 -15.11 22.43
C LEU A 238 19.80 -15.06 20.98
N VAL A 239 18.58 -14.58 20.78
CA VAL A 239 17.96 -14.41 19.46
C VAL A 239 18.10 -12.95 19.03
N VAL A 240 18.56 -12.72 17.80
CA VAL A 240 18.77 -11.39 17.22
C VAL A 240 17.71 -11.15 16.16
N ILE A 241 16.81 -10.20 16.42
CA ILE A 241 15.67 -9.89 15.55
C ILE A 241 15.94 -8.53 14.87
N PRO A 242 15.93 -8.45 13.53
CA PRO A 242 16.00 -7.18 12.82
C PRO A 242 14.85 -6.25 13.21
N ASN A 243 15.13 -4.96 13.39
CA ASN A 243 14.11 -3.97 13.75
C ASN A 243 12.97 -3.88 12.72
N ASN A 244 13.26 -4.16 11.45
CA ASN A 244 12.23 -4.25 10.41
C ASN A 244 11.22 -5.36 10.65
N THR A 245 11.70 -6.52 11.12
CA THR A 245 10.84 -7.66 11.44
C THR A 245 9.90 -7.27 12.56
N LEU A 246 10.44 -6.67 13.64
CA LEU A 246 9.63 -6.19 14.78
C LEU A 246 8.48 -5.26 14.39
N ILE A 247 8.68 -4.35 13.44
CA ILE A 247 7.62 -3.41 13.02
C ILE A 247 6.62 -4.07 12.07
N SER A 248 7.05 -5.06 11.31
CA SER A 248 6.20 -5.74 10.33
C SER A 248 5.43 -6.92 10.92
N SER A 249 5.82 -7.43 12.09
CA SER A 249 5.15 -8.50 12.80
C SER A 249 4.33 -8.01 14.00
N SER A 250 3.42 -8.85 14.48
CA SER A 250 2.71 -8.60 15.74
C SER A 250 3.63 -8.89 16.92
N ILE A 251 3.75 -7.92 17.83
CA ILE A 251 4.51 -8.06 19.07
C ILE A 251 3.54 -8.20 20.24
N THR A 252 3.66 -9.29 21.00
CA THR A 252 2.97 -9.44 22.29
C THR A 252 3.93 -9.07 23.41
N ASN A 253 3.64 -8.00 24.16
CA ASN A 253 4.43 -7.61 25.32
C ASN A 253 3.74 -8.09 26.61
N PHE A 254 4.37 -9.02 27.33
CA PHE A 254 3.86 -9.58 28.59
C PHE A 254 4.25 -8.75 29.82
N ALA A 255 5.16 -7.79 29.67
CA ALA A 255 5.67 -6.96 30.76
C ALA A 255 4.97 -5.59 30.91
N ARG A 256 4.04 -5.24 30.01
CA ARG A 256 3.27 -3.98 30.12
C ARG A 256 1.83 -4.15 30.63
N GLY A 257 1.43 -5.36 30.99
CA GLY A 257 0.15 -5.65 31.65
C GLY A 257 -1.09 -5.40 30.78
N GLY A 258 -2.18 -6.11 31.10
CA GLY A 258 -3.49 -5.92 30.47
C GLY A 258 -4.46 -5.19 31.40
N GLY A 259 -5.02 -4.06 30.94
CA GLY A 259 -6.20 -3.38 31.50
C GLY A 259 -6.05 -2.64 32.84
N ASP A 260 -5.20 -3.10 33.75
CA ASP A 260 -5.11 -2.61 35.15
C ASP A 260 -3.71 -2.18 35.60
N GLY A 261 -2.74 -2.14 34.68
CA GLY A 261 -1.41 -1.54 34.91
C GLY A 261 -0.41 -2.44 35.64
N MET A 262 -0.74 -3.71 35.94
CA MET A 262 0.18 -4.68 36.54
C MET A 262 1.10 -5.27 35.45
N ALA A 263 2.30 -4.71 35.36
CA ALA A 263 3.31 -4.98 34.34
C ALA A 263 3.59 -6.48 34.09
N ARG A 264 3.86 -7.26 35.13
CA ARG A 264 4.36 -8.64 35.00
C ARG A 264 3.31 -9.74 35.15
N ARG A 265 2.04 -9.35 35.20
CA ARG A 265 0.97 -10.28 35.51
C ARG A 265 0.78 -11.30 34.38
N LEU A 266 0.68 -12.58 34.73
CA LEU A 266 0.41 -13.67 33.79
C LEU A 266 -0.94 -14.31 34.05
N TYR A 267 -1.66 -14.67 33.00
CA TYR A 267 -2.86 -15.50 33.12
C TYR A 267 -2.48 -16.98 33.09
N LEU A 268 -2.63 -17.66 34.22
CA LEU A 268 -2.34 -19.07 34.39
C LEU A 268 -3.60 -19.91 34.15
N THR A 269 -3.48 -20.93 33.33
CA THR A 269 -4.50 -21.95 33.11
C THR A 269 -3.94 -23.35 33.37
N LEU A 270 -4.61 -24.12 34.21
CA LEU A 270 -4.24 -25.51 34.53
C LEU A 270 -5.46 -26.42 34.45
N ASP A 271 -5.27 -27.61 33.88
CA ASP A 271 -6.33 -28.61 33.74
C ASP A 271 -6.06 -29.79 34.67
N VAL A 272 -7.08 -30.18 35.44
CA VAL A 272 -7.03 -31.30 36.39
C VAL A 272 -8.21 -32.23 36.10
N GLY A 273 -7.92 -33.52 35.89
CA GLY A 273 -8.94 -34.54 35.66
C GLY A 273 -9.28 -35.30 36.94
N VAL A 274 -10.58 -35.55 37.16
CA VAL A 274 -11.10 -36.39 38.26
C VAL A 274 -12.05 -37.45 37.71
N ASP A 275 -12.38 -38.45 38.54
CA ASP A 275 -13.32 -39.51 38.17
C ASP A 275 -14.75 -38.96 37.96
N TYR A 276 -15.55 -39.66 37.16
CA TYR A 276 -16.94 -39.31 36.89
C TYR A 276 -17.87 -39.47 38.10
N ASP A 277 -17.47 -40.32 39.05
CA ASP A 277 -18.24 -40.57 40.27
C ASP A 277 -18.07 -39.47 41.34
N GLU A 278 -17.15 -38.53 41.14
CA GLU A 278 -16.89 -37.42 42.06
C GLU A 278 -17.96 -36.32 41.98
N ASP A 279 -18.30 -35.71 43.12
CA ASP A 279 -19.22 -34.57 43.15
C ASP A 279 -18.54 -33.31 42.58
N PRO A 280 -19.02 -32.74 41.45
CA PRO A 280 -18.42 -31.56 40.85
C PRO A 280 -18.42 -30.32 41.75
N ALA A 281 -19.38 -30.21 42.68
CA ALA A 281 -19.43 -29.09 43.62
C ALA A 281 -18.32 -29.19 44.66
N HIS A 282 -18.08 -30.39 45.18
CA HIS A 282 -17.00 -30.67 46.12
C HIS A 282 -15.63 -30.44 45.50
N VAL A 283 -15.37 -31.01 44.31
CA VAL A 283 -14.10 -30.85 43.59
C VAL A 283 -13.80 -29.37 43.30
N LYS A 284 -14.79 -28.60 42.86
CA LYS A 284 -14.63 -27.16 42.64
C LYS A 284 -14.25 -26.41 43.91
N GLY A 285 -14.88 -26.75 45.05
CA GLY A 285 -14.57 -26.12 46.33
C GLY A 285 -13.11 -26.36 46.74
N VAL A 286 -12.67 -27.62 46.65
CA VAL A 286 -11.28 -27.99 46.99
C VAL A 286 -10.29 -27.30 46.07
N LEU A 287 -10.49 -27.34 44.75
CA LEU A 287 -9.59 -26.70 43.79
C LEU A 287 -9.54 -25.17 43.95
N LEU A 288 -10.68 -24.53 44.25
CA LEU A 288 -10.73 -23.09 44.49
C LEU A 288 -9.96 -22.71 45.74
N GLU A 289 -10.11 -23.45 46.84
CA GLU A 289 -9.32 -23.22 48.05
C GLU A 289 -7.81 -23.36 47.83
N VAL A 290 -7.38 -24.29 46.97
CA VAL A 290 -5.96 -24.47 46.62
C VAL A 290 -5.43 -23.24 45.90
N LEU A 291 -6.22 -22.67 44.97
CA LEU A 291 -5.85 -21.44 44.28
C LEU A 291 -5.81 -20.24 45.23
N GLU A 292 -6.82 -20.07 46.08
CA GLU A 292 -6.89 -18.97 47.06
C GLU A 292 -5.78 -19.03 48.12
N LYS A 293 -5.32 -20.23 48.48
CA LYS A 293 -4.21 -20.40 49.45
C LYS A 293 -2.82 -20.35 48.80
N SER A 294 -2.74 -20.30 47.47
CA SER A 294 -1.45 -20.31 46.78
C SER A 294 -0.73 -18.96 46.94
N PRO A 295 0.56 -18.95 47.34
CA PRO A 295 1.31 -17.71 47.50
C PRO A 295 1.62 -17.00 46.18
N PHE A 296 1.42 -17.66 45.04
CA PHE A 296 1.73 -17.13 43.70
C PHE A 296 0.52 -16.55 42.96
N VAL A 297 -0.70 -16.97 43.34
CA VAL A 297 -1.94 -16.57 42.69
C VAL A 297 -2.46 -15.29 43.37
N LEU A 298 -2.87 -14.32 42.56
CA LEU A 298 -3.44 -13.07 43.03
C LEU A 298 -4.90 -13.25 43.46
N ASP A 299 -5.28 -12.58 44.55
CA ASP A 299 -6.66 -12.52 45.05
C ASP A 299 -7.57 -11.66 44.15
N ASP A 300 -7.01 -10.65 43.49
CA ASP A 300 -7.72 -9.77 42.56
C ASP A 300 -6.95 -9.66 41.23
N PRO A 301 -7.52 -10.12 40.10
CA PRO A 301 -8.83 -10.75 39.94
C PRO A 301 -8.93 -12.14 40.57
N ALA A 302 -10.06 -12.41 41.21
CA ALA A 302 -10.29 -13.68 41.91
C ALA A 302 -10.13 -14.91 41.01
N PRO A 303 -9.47 -15.99 41.51
CA PRO A 303 -9.32 -17.23 40.78
C PRO A 303 -10.67 -17.91 40.53
N ARG A 304 -10.73 -18.74 39.50
CA ARG A 304 -11.97 -19.43 39.10
C ARG A 304 -11.68 -20.87 38.75
N VAL A 305 -12.64 -21.75 39.04
CA VAL A 305 -12.60 -23.14 38.63
C VAL A 305 -13.87 -23.46 37.86
N HIS A 306 -13.71 -24.01 36.66
CA HIS A 306 -14.82 -24.41 35.81
C HIS A 306 -14.72 -25.89 35.46
N LEU A 307 -15.86 -26.58 35.44
CA LEU A 307 -15.94 -27.87 34.77
C LEU A 307 -15.81 -27.54 33.27
N TRP A 308 -14.70 -27.97 32.68
CA TRP A 308 -14.29 -27.57 31.35
C TRP A 308 -14.74 -28.57 30.29
N GLU A 309 -14.55 -29.87 30.57
CA GLU A 309 -14.81 -30.93 29.59
C GLU A 309 -15.17 -32.25 30.29
N LEU A 310 -16.04 -33.03 29.65
CA LEU A 310 -16.31 -34.44 30.00
C LEU A 310 -15.54 -35.33 29.02
N ALA A 311 -14.32 -35.74 29.39
CA ALA A 311 -13.40 -36.50 28.54
C ALA A 311 -13.65 -38.01 28.62
N ASP A 312 -12.97 -38.81 27.79
CA ASP A 312 -13.24 -40.25 27.62
C ASP A 312 -13.17 -41.07 28.92
N SER A 313 -12.39 -40.64 29.91
CA SER A 313 -12.20 -41.35 31.19
C SER A 313 -12.07 -40.42 32.40
N SER A 314 -12.38 -39.13 32.25
CA SER A 314 -12.29 -38.16 33.33
C SER A 314 -13.20 -36.95 33.10
N VAL A 315 -13.57 -36.29 34.19
CA VAL A 315 -14.15 -34.94 34.16
C VAL A 315 -13.00 -33.95 34.35
N ILE A 316 -12.79 -33.06 33.37
CA ILE A 316 -11.71 -32.08 33.39
C ILE A 316 -12.22 -30.77 34.01
N PHE A 317 -11.53 -30.34 35.06
CA PHE A 317 -11.69 -29.02 35.66
C PHE A 317 -10.55 -28.12 35.21
N ARG A 318 -10.89 -26.93 34.71
CA ARG A 318 -9.93 -25.88 34.35
C ARG A 318 -9.87 -24.84 35.46
N LEU A 319 -8.66 -24.65 35.98
CA LEU A 319 -8.29 -23.67 36.97
C LEU A 319 -7.80 -22.42 36.23
N PHE A 320 -8.32 -21.26 36.63
CA PHE A 320 -7.93 -19.95 36.13
C PHE A 320 -7.41 -19.11 37.29
N GLY A 321 -6.21 -18.55 37.13
CA GLY A 321 -5.61 -17.66 38.11
C GLY A 321 -4.73 -16.62 37.44
N TYR A 322 -4.50 -15.51 38.14
CA TYR A 322 -3.51 -14.53 37.72
C TYR A 322 -2.29 -14.65 38.62
N LEU A 323 -1.09 -14.67 38.04
CA LEU A 323 0.17 -14.64 38.78
C LEU A 323 0.70 -13.21 38.85
N GLY A 324 1.28 -12.82 39.98
CA GLY A 324 1.90 -11.50 40.15
C GLY A 324 3.12 -11.27 39.25
N ASP A 325 3.90 -12.31 39.01
CA ASP A 325 5.08 -12.28 38.15
C ASP A 325 5.12 -13.52 37.24
N TYR A 326 5.23 -13.32 35.91
CA TYR A 326 5.40 -14.39 34.93
C TYR A 326 6.69 -15.21 35.13
N ALA A 327 7.65 -14.72 35.91
CA ALA A 327 8.87 -15.46 36.25
C ALA A 327 8.57 -16.68 37.13
N ASP A 328 7.51 -16.60 37.94
CA ASP A 328 7.13 -17.64 38.90
C ASP A 328 6.20 -18.69 38.30
N GLU A 329 5.89 -18.63 36.99
CA GLU A 329 4.91 -19.53 36.36
C GLU A 329 5.18 -21.00 36.67
N GLN A 330 6.42 -21.45 36.50
CA GLN A 330 6.77 -22.86 36.70
C GLN A 330 6.69 -23.27 38.19
N LEU A 331 7.07 -22.36 39.09
CA LEU A 331 6.99 -22.59 40.54
C LEU A 331 5.53 -22.63 41.01
N ALA A 332 4.70 -21.74 40.49
CA ALA A 332 3.26 -21.71 40.76
C ALA A 332 2.58 -22.98 40.27
N ARG A 333 2.91 -23.44 39.06
CA ARG A 333 2.39 -24.71 38.51
C ARG A 333 2.75 -25.90 39.39
N ASP A 334 4.02 -26.03 39.77
CA ASP A 334 4.49 -27.11 40.64
C ASP A 334 3.76 -27.09 41.98
N TYR A 335 3.71 -25.93 42.65
CA TYR A 335 3.04 -25.75 43.93
C TYR A 335 1.55 -26.13 43.86
N ILE A 336 0.81 -25.60 42.87
CA ILE A 336 -0.62 -25.86 42.72
C ILE A 336 -0.86 -27.35 42.48
N LEU A 337 -0.10 -27.99 41.58
CA LEU A 337 -0.28 -29.41 41.28
C LEU A 337 0.04 -30.31 42.47
N GLN A 338 1.08 -30.01 43.24
CA GLN A 338 1.41 -30.73 44.47
C GLN A 338 0.31 -30.58 45.52
N GLU A 339 -0.20 -29.37 45.72
CA GLU A 339 -1.26 -29.10 46.71
C GLU A 339 -2.59 -29.73 46.28
N VAL A 340 -2.93 -29.70 44.98
CA VAL A 340 -4.08 -30.44 44.45
C VAL A 340 -3.95 -31.93 44.75
N HIS A 341 -2.81 -32.54 44.44
CA HIS A 341 -2.58 -33.96 44.71
C HIS A 341 -2.70 -34.29 46.21
N TYR A 342 -2.14 -33.45 47.08
CA TYR A 342 -2.23 -33.61 48.53
C TYR A 342 -3.67 -33.49 49.05
N ARG A 343 -4.39 -32.44 48.64
CA ARG A 343 -5.78 -32.19 49.05
C ARG A 343 -6.73 -33.27 48.54
N PHE A 344 -6.57 -33.72 47.30
CA PHE A 344 -7.37 -34.81 46.76
C PHE A 344 -7.21 -36.10 47.58
N GLY A 345 -5.99 -36.41 48.04
CA GLY A 345 -5.74 -37.55 48.91
C GLY A 345 -6.41 -37.46 50.29
N ILE A 346 -6.60 -36.26 50.83
CA ILE A 346 -7.28 -36.03 52.13
C ILE A 346 -8.79 -36.08 51.98
N GLU A 347 -9.31 -35.43 50.94
CA GLU A 347 -10.75 -35.29 50.68
C GLU A 347 -11.34 -36.56 50.03
N GLY A 348 -10.49 -37.49 49.57
CA GLY A 348 -10.89 -38.77 48.98
C GLY A 348 -11.27 -38.68 47.51
N ILE A 349 -10.84 -37.62 46.81
CA ILE A 349 -11.11 -37.39 45.40
C ILE A 349 -10.19 -38.28 44.55
N SER A 350 -10.79 -39.15 43.73
CA SER A 350 -10.07 -40.07 42.86
C SER A 350 -9.54 -39.39 41.59
N ILE A 351 -8.25 -39.59 41.31
CA ILE A 351 -7.63 -39.22 40.02
C ILE A 351 -7.68 -40.46 39.12
N PRO A 352 -8.39 -40.41 37.98
CA PRO A 352 -8.60 -41.57 37.15
C PRO A 352 -7.32 -41.95 36.41
N PHE A 353 -7.05 -43.25 36.31
CA PHE A 353 -6.05 -43.80 35.41
C PHE A 353 -6.75 -44.33 34.16
N PRO A 354 -6.25 -44.02 32.95
CA PRO A 354 -6.88 -44.47 31.71
C PRO A 354 -6.92 -46.00 31.68
N THR A 355 -8.11 -46.57 31.78
CA THR A 355 -8.34 -48.02 31.78
C THR A 355 -9.21 -48.37 30.58
N SER A 356 -8.64 -49.11 29.62
CA SER A 356 -9.40 -49.65 28.49
C SER A 356 -9.62 -51.14 28.71
N ILE A 357 -10.89 -51.56 28.70
CA ILE A 357 -11.27 -52.97 28.75
C ILE A 357 -11.79 -53.35 27.37
N GLU A 358 -11.01 -54.15 26.64
CA GLU A 358 -11.45 -54.72 25.36
C GLU A 358 -12.46 -55.84 25.60
N LEU A 359 -13.74 -55.53 25.40
CA LEU A 359 -14.80 -56.53 25.43
C LEU A 359 -14.83 -57.27 24.09
N ARG A 360 -14.44 -58.55 24.08
CA ARG A 360 -14.50 -59.44 22.89
C ARG A 360 -15.89 -59.52 22.27
N GLU A 361 -16.93 -59.38 23.08
CA GLU A 361 -18.32 -59.24 22.64
C GLU A 361 -18.96 -58.11 23.44
N LYS A 362 -19.67 -57.21 22.75
CA LYS A 362 -20.44 -56.13 23.37
C LYS A 362 -21.66 -56.77 24.07
N PRO A 363 -21.76 -56.80 25.40
CA PRO A 363 -22.92 -57.39 26.05
C PRO A 363 -24.15 -56.56 25.66
N SER A 364 -25.10 -57.19 24.97
CA SER A 364 -26.36 -56.53 24.64
C SER A 364 -27.10 -56.18 25.94
N PRO A 365 -27.48 -54.92 26.18
CA PRO A 365 -28.26 -54.54 27.36
C PRO A 365 -29.70 -55.09 27.35
N PHE A 366 -30.06 -55.91 26.35
CA PHE A 366 -31.38 -56.51 26.20
C PHE A 366 -31.30 -58.03 26.29
N THR A 367 -32.05 -58.60 27.22
CA THR A 367 -32.13 -60.04 27.48
C THR A 367 -32.88 -60.78 26.35
N GLY A 368 -32.22 -61.81 25.81
CA GLY A 368 -32.80 -63.09 25.38
C GLY A 368 -33.81 -63.19 24.23
N GLY A 369 -34.39 -62.12 23.68
CA GLY A 369 -35.40 -62.25 22.61
C GLY A 369 -35.53 -61.08 21.64
N ALA A 370 -35.09 -59.88 22.02
CA ALA A 370 -35.17 -58.70 21.15
C ALA A 370 -34.09 -58.68 20.04
N THR A 371 -32.98 -59.39 20.25
CA THR A 371 -31.83 -59.41 19.34
C THR A 371 -32.13 -60.18 18.05
N GLU A 372 -32.68 -61.41 18.15
CA GLU A 372 -33.05 -62.22 16.99
C GLU A 372 -34.13 -61.56 16.12
N SER A 373 -35.13 -60.92 16.76
CA SER A 373 -36.19 -60.22 16.05
C SER A 373 -35.67 -59.00 15.27
N ARG A 374 -34.66 -58.30 15.79
CA ARG A 374 -34.03 -57.16 15.09
C ARG A 374 -33.05 -57.62 14.02
N GLU A 375 -32.28 -58.67 14.24
CA GLU A 375 -31.39 -59.24 13.23
C GLU A 375 -32.18 -59.78 12.04
N HIS A 376 -33.27 -60.52 12.29
CA HIS A 376 -34.17 -60.93 11.22
C HIS A 376 -34.78 -59.72 10.50
N LYS A 377 -35.29 -58.71 11.21
CA LYS A 377 -35.83 -57.49 10.55
C LYS A 377 -34.78 -56.76 9.72
N LYS A 378 -33.54 -56.65 10.21
CA LYS A 378 -32.43 -55.99 9.50
C LYS A 378 -31.97 -56.81 8.30
N ALA A 379 -31.88 -58.13 8.43
CA ALA A 379 -31.55 -59.04 7.34
C ALA A 379 -32.65 -59.04 6.26
N THR A 380 -33.92 -59.03 6.64
CA THR A 380 -35.04 -58.91 5.70
C THR A 380 -35.04 -57.54 5.01
N ALA A 381 -34.81 -56.44 5.73
CA ALA A 381 -34.71 -55.11 5.14
C ALA A 381 -33.53 -54.98 4.17
N GLN A 382 -32.35 -55.51 4.53
CA GLN A 382 -31.18 -55.53 3.66
C GLN A 382 -31.38 -56.43 2.43
N SER A 383 -32.04 -57.59 2.59
CA SER A 383 -32.39 -58.47 1.48
C SER A 383 -33.37 -57.81 0.51
N MET A 384 -34.42 -57.14 1.03
CA MET A 384 -35.36 -56.38 0.22
C MET A 384 -34.70 -55.22 -0.52
N ALA A 385 -33.78 -54.48 0.14
CA ALA A 385 -33.02 -53.41 -0.50
C ALA A 385 -32.12 -53.94 -1.63
N ARG A 386 -31.41 -55.07 -1.41
CA ARG A 386 -30.60 -55.73 -2.45
C ARG A 386 -31.44 -56.21 -3.63
N MET A 387 -32.63 -56.74 -3.37
CA MET A 387 -33.56 -57.19 -4.42
C MET A 387 -34.10 -56.01 -5.24
N ARG A 388 -34.44 -54.88 -4.59
CA ARG A 388 -34.86 -53.65 -5.27
C ARG A 388 -33.74 -53.08 -6.13
N ALA A 389 -32.53 -52.93 -5.59
CA ALA A 389 -31.37 -52.46 -6.34
C ALA A 389 -31.03 -53.37 -7.54
N ARG A 390 -31.13 -54.70 -7.38
CA ARG A 390 -30.94 -55.65 -8.50
C ARG A 390 -32.02 -55.53 -9.57
N LYS A 391 -33.27 -55.25 -9.18
CA LYS A 391 -34.38 -55.06 -10.11
C LYS A 391 -34.20 -53.75 -10.89
N GLU A 392 -33.94 -52.65 -10.20
CA GLU A 392 -33.67 -51.33 -10.79
C GLU A 392 -32.46 -51.38 -11.74
N SER A 393 -31.34 -51.98 -11.31
CA SER A 393 -30.16 -52.15 -12.17
C SER A 393 -30.47 -52.98 -13.42
N ARG A 394 -31.31 -54.02 -13.31
CA ARG A 394 -31.73 -54.82 -14.46
C ARG A 394 -32.65 -54.05 -15.41
N GLU A 395 -33.54 -53.21 -14.88
CA GLU A 395 -34.43 -52.35 -15.68
C GLU A 395 -33.61 -51.30 -16.46
N LEU A 396 -32.64 -50.65 -15.80
CA LEU A 396 -31.72 -49.71 -16.44
C LEU A 396 -30.89 -50.36 -17.56
N LEU A 397 -30.37 -51.58 -17.33
CA LEU A 397 -29.66 -52.34 -18.37
C LEU A 397 -30.55 -52.66 -19.58
N MET A 398 -31.80 -53.06 -19.35
CA MET A 398 -32.75 -53.31 -20.44
C MET A 398 -33.11 -52.02 -21.20
N GLU A 399 -33.18 -50.88 -20.52
CA GLU A 399 -33.45 -49.59 -21.14
C GLU A 399 -32.28 -49.15 -22.03
N ARG A 400 -31.05 -49.31 -21.55
CA ARG A 400 -29.82 -49.11 -22.32
C ARG A 400 -29.78 -50.00 -23.56
N GLU A 401 -29.99 -51.31 -23.43
CA GLU A 401 -30.00 -52.24 -24.57
C GLU A 401 -31.09 -51.92 -25.61
N ARG A 402 -32.22 -51.31 -25.20
CA ARG A 402 -33.25 -50.84 -26.14
C ARG A 402 -32.77 -49.60 -26.90
N MET A 403 -32.17 -48.64 -26.19
CA MET A 403 -31.63 -47.42 -26.79
C MET A 403 -30.47 -47.71 -27.75
N GLU A 404 -29.59 -48.67 -27.43
CA GLU A 404 -28.51 -49.10 -28.33
C GLU A 404 -29.06 -49.72 -29.62
N ARG A 405 -30.08 -50.59 -29.53
CA ARG A 405 -30.73 -51.18 -30.71
C ARG A 405 -31.43 -50.14 -31.58
N GLU A 406 -32.10 -49.16 -30.96
CA GLU A 406 -32.75 -48.06 -31.68
C GLU A 406 -31.70 -47.20 -32.38
N LEU A 407 -30.58 -46.89 -31.71
CA LEU A 407 -29.46 -46.15 -32.29
C LEU A 407 -28.87 -46.88 -33.49
N GLU A 408 -28.64 -48.18 -33.39
CA GLU A 408 -28.15 -49.00 -34.52
C GLU A 408 -29.12 -49.00 -35.69
N TRP A 409 -30.42 -49.14 -35.42
CA TRP A 409 -31.46 -49.09 -36.45
C TRP A 409 -31.50 -47.72 -37.15
N GLN A 410 -31.44 -46.63 -36.40
CA GLN A 410 -31.42 -45.27 -36.95
C GLN A 410 -30.14 -44.98 -37.73
N LYS A 411 -28.98 -45.46 -37.27
CA LYS A 411 -27.70 -45.38 -38.01
C LYS A 411 -27.74 -46.19 -39.31
N ALA A 412 -28.35 -47.37 -39.30
CA ALA A 412 -28.54 -48.18 -40.50
C ALA A 412 -29.47 -47.49 -41.51
N ARG A 413 -30.55 -46.85 -41.02
CA ARG A 413 -31.46 -46.04 -41.84
C ARG A 413 -30.76 -44.81 -42.43
N LEU A 414 -29.89 -44.15 -41.67
CA LEU A 414 -29.05 -43.04 -42.16
C LEU A 414 -28.08 -43.49 -43.25
N LYS A 415 -27.58 -44.73 -43.19
CA LYS A 415 -26.67 -45.30 -44.19
C LYS A 415 -27.38 -45.56 -45.54
N ASN A 416 -28.66 -45.92 -45.51
CA ASN A 416 -29.51 -46.13 -46.69
C ASN A 416 -30.35 -44.86 -46.98
N GLN A 417 -29.68 -43.74 -47.22
CA GLN A 417 -30.30 -42.40 -47.34
C GLN A 417 -30.97 -42.09 -48.69
N ASP A 418 -30.93 -43.02 -49.65
CA ASP A 418 -31.44 -42.78 -51.01
C ASP A 418 -32.98 -42.66 -51.01
N GLY A 419 -33.47 -41.43 -51.16
CA GLY A 419 -34.91 -41.12 -51.29
C GLY A 419 -35.53 -40.34 -50.11
N LEU A 420 -34.77 -39.98 -49.07
CA LEU A 420 -35.29 -39.16 -47.96
C LEU A 420 -35.25 -37.66 -48.27
N LYS A 421 -36.24 -36.91 -47.75
CA LYS A 421 -36.26 -35.44 -47.85
C LYS A 421 -35.24 -34.83 -46.88
N THR A 422 -34.73 -33.63 -47.20
CA THR A 422 -33.74 -32.92 -46.37
C THR A 422 -34.20 -32.72 -44.92
N SER A 423 -35.49 -32.42 -44.71
CA SER A 423 -36.08 -32.30 -43.35
C SER A 423 -36.01 -33.61 -42.57
N GLU A 424 -36.28 -34.76 -43.21
CA GLU A 424 -36.28 -36.07 -42.55
C GLU A 424 -34.85 -36.53 -42.20
N LEU A 425 -33.85 -36.08 -42.96
CA LEU A 425 -32.43 -36.32 -42.67
C LEU A 425 -31.94 -35.50 -41.47
N GLU A 426 -32.40 -34.26 -41.30
CA GLU A 426 -32.08 -33.45 -40.13
C GLU A 426 -32.69 -34.02 -38.85
N ASP A 427 -33.97 -34.41 -38.91
CA ASP A 427 -34.66 -35.06 -37.78
C ASP A 427 -33.97 -36.38 -37.37
N LEU A 428 -33.56 -37.19 -38.36
CA LEU A 428 -32.86 -38.45 -38.11
C LEU A 428 -31.48 -38.22 -37.48
N ARG A 429 -30.73 -37.20 -37.94
CA ARG A 429 -29.44 -36.84 -37.34
C ARG A 429 -29.59 -36.29 -35.93
N SER A 430 -30.64 -35.50 -35.66
CA SER A 430 -30.95 -35.01 -34.31
C SER A 430 -31.28 -36.16 -33.37
N SER A 431 -32.18 -37.06 -33.78
CA SER A 431 -32.57 -38.23 -32.98
C SER A 431 -31.40 -39.15 -32.64
N ILE A 432 -30.48 -39.41 -33.60
CA ILE A 432 -29.25 -40.17 -33.35
C ILE A 432 -28.38 -39.47 -32.30
N LYS A 433 -28.21 -38.15 -32.41
CA LYS A 433 -27.43 -37.35 -31.46
C LYS A 433 -28.06 -37.35 -30.06
N ASP A 434 -29.38 -37.28 -29.97
CA ASP A 434 -30.12 -37.32 -28.71
C ASP A 434 -30.03 -38.70 -28.04
N LEU A 435 -30.10 -39.79 -28.81
CA LEU A 435 -29.88 -41.15 -28.33
C LEU A 435 -28.44 -41.39 -27.88
N GLU A 436 -27.44 -40.89 -28.62
CA GLU A 436 -26.03 -40.96 -28.21
C GLU A 436 -25.79 -40.20 -26.90
N LYS A 437 -26.41 -39.02 -26.76
CA LYS A 437 -26.34 -38.22 -25.53
C LYS A 437 -27.03 -38.90 -24.35
N ALA A 438 -28.20 -39.50 -24.57
CA ALA A 438 -28.92 -40.26 -23.55
C ALA A 438 -28.14 -41.49 -23.11
N LEU A 439 -27.52 -42.24 -24.05
CA LEU A 439 -26.65 -43.38 -23.72
C LEU A 439 -25.41 -42.96 -22.95
N GLN A 440 -24.81 -41.81 -23.28
CA GLN A 440 -23.66 -41.29 -22.57
C GLN A 440 -23.97 -40.93 -21.10
N SER A 441 -25.22 -40.53 -20.78
CA SER A 441 -25.61 -40.30 -19.38
C SER A 441 -25.65 -41.57 -18.52
N PHE A 442 -25.81 -42.75 -19.11
CA PHE A 442 -25.73 -44.03 -18.38
C PHE A 442 -24.30 -44.44 -17.99
N ASP A 443 -23.27 -43.83 -18.60
CA ASP A 443 -21.86 -44.13 -18.31
C ASP A 443 -21.23 -43.12 -17.31
N THR A 444 -21.97 -42.06 -16.93
CA THR A 444 -21.50 -40.99 -16.02
C THR A 444 -22.08 -41.02 -14.60
N GLU A 445 -23.00 -41.94 -14.30
CA GLU A 445 -23.52 -42.24 -12.96
C GLU A 445 -22.99 -43.58 -12.45
#